data_AF-V5F9F3-F1
#
_entry.id   AF-V5F9F3-F1
#
_cell.length_a   1.000
_cell.length_b   1.000
_cell.length_c   1.000
_cell.angle_alpha   90.00
_cell.angle_beta   90.00
_cell.angle_gamma   90.00
#
_symmetry.space_group_name_H-M   'P 1'
#
loop_
_entity.id
_entity.type
_entity.pdbx_description
1 polymer ?
#
loop_
_entity_poly.entity_id
_entity_poly.type
_entity_poly.pdbx_seq_one_letter_code
_entity_poly.pdbx_strand_id
1 'polypeptide(L)'
;MVSHRARKGTSRGEGPKMGQSKNQAQSSAVQKSATSKSKKDRKKQRNRKLTQPSATQKKPLSKSKRNQKQALQQASKPITLNPKALHAKPSDDVYNGVPSAAVGEVFSLALEFRRMKPTVDVIVKVTKTELDREIVSSLIEAALRLLPPATTPQGIKEQQEISRRKGELSRRAENEFIDALRKRRLLFLTEKEQQKGQGRGDREEETKEKKKKKKKKQQMSAPTPDIRFKSPVDISGHTCLWLEYKNFFGFRKNPFVAKKNRKQLGRYATEIGPGAVVYRLGYEMGHLDIEGVRVFRQSDLLAQLR
;
A
#
# COMPACT_ATOMS: atom_id res chain seq x y z
N MET A 1 -50.16 34.17 -52.87
CA MET A 1 -51.48 33.69 -53.36
C MET A 1 -51.73 32.30 -52.81
N VAL A 2 -53.01 31.90 -52.64
CA VAL A 2 -53.48 30.58 -52.16
C VAL A 2 -53.11 30.27 -50.69
N SER A 3 -53.94 29.63 -49.85
CA SER A 3 -55.40 29.75 -49.62
C SER A 3 -55.74 29.22 -48.22
N HIS A 4 -56.94 29.49 -47.70
CA HIS A 4 -57.43 28.92 -46.43
C HIS A 4 -57.94 27.47 -46.59
N ARG A 5 -57.79 26.63 -45.56
CA ARG A 5 -58.90 26.24 -44.63
C ARG A 5 -58.47 25.28 -43.52
N ALA A 6 -59.30 25.19 -42.48
CA ALA A 6 -59.16 24.25 -41.37
C ALA A 6 -60.45 23.43 -41.13
N ARG A 7 -60.28 22.17 -40.68
CA ARG A 7 -61.25 21.31 -39.96
C ARG A 7 -60.39 20.44 -39.01
N LYS A 8 -60.57 20.41 -37.68
CA LYS A 8 -61.70 19.92 -36.85
C LYS A 8 -62.11 18.46 -37.13
N GLY A 9 -61.84 17.60 -36.15
CA GLY A 9 -62.36 16.23 -35.99
C GLY A 9 -62.12 15.76 -34.55
N THR A 10 -63.08 15.08 -33.91
CA THR A 10 -63.09 14.81 -32.46
C THR A 10 -63.84 13.53 -32.03
N SER A 11 -63.15 12.61 -31.37
CA SER A 11 -63.66 11.55 -30.47
C SER A 11 -62.49 11.08 -29.58
N ARG A 12 -62.58 10.75 -28.28
CA ARG A 12 -63.54 9.99 -27.43
C ARG A 12 -63.41 8.45 -27.53
N GLY A 13 -63.44 7.79 -26.37
CA GLY A 13 -63.01 6.40 -26.11
C GLY A 13 -61.78 6.39 -25.20
N GLU A 14 -61.85 6.47 -23.86
CA GLU A 14 -62.62 5.71 -22.85
C GLU A 14 -62.24 4.22 -22.72
N GLY A 15 -62.10 3.75 -21.46
CA GLY A 15 -62.25 2.32 -21.10
C GLY A 15 -61.00 1.62 -20.53
N PRO A 16 -60.99 1.24 -19.24
CA PRO A 16 -59.94 0.40 -18.65
C PRO A 16 -60.26 -1.10 -18.75
N LYS A 17 -59.23 -1.97 -18.76
CA LYS A 17 -59.39 -3.42 -18.58
C LYS A 17 -59.02 -3.85 -17.16
N MET A 18 -60.01 -3.79 -16.26
CA MET A 18 -60.05 -4.57 -15.03
C MET A 18 -60.91 -5.81 -15.27
N GLY A 19 -60.39 -7.00 -14.94
CA GLY A 19 -61.12 -8.27 -15.11
C GLY A 19 -60.84 -9.21 -13.94
N GLN A 20 -61.84 -9.43 -13.09
CA GLN A 20 -61.77 -10.38 -11.97
C GLN A 20 -62.80 -11.50 -12.16
N SER A 21 -62.36 -12.74 -11.95
CA SER A 21 -63.12 -13.84 -11.32
C SER A 21 -62.09 -14.88 -10.84
N LYS A 22 -62.05 -15.32 -9.58
CA LYS A 22 -63.08 -15.92 -8.70
C LYS A 22 -63.57 -17.29 -9.19
N ASN A 23 -63.11 -18.36 -8.53
CA ASN A 23 -63.92 -18.96 -7.45
C ASN A 23 -63.14 -19.94 -6.54
N GLN A 24 -63.62 -20.00 -5.30
CA GLN A 24 -63.76 -21.13 -4.34
C GLN A 24 -62.74 -22.29 -4.38
N ALA A 25 -62.05 -22.72 -3.31
CA ALA A 25 -62.25 -22.73 -1.84
C ALA A 25 -63.07 -23.91 -1.25
N GLN A 26 -62.35 -24.89 -0.68
CA GLN A 26 -62.69 -25.77 0.46
C GLN A 26 -61.31 -26.26 1.00
N SER A 27 -60.89 -26.23 2.27
CA SER A 27 -61.48 -26.29 3.62
C SER A 27 -61.29 -27.66 4.31
N SER A 28 -60.35 -27.75 5.25
CA SER A 28 -60.44 -28.61 6.44
C SER A 28 -59.34 -28.23 7.45
N ALA A 29 -59.64 -28.30 8.75
CA ALA A 29 -58.71 -27.94 9.82
C ALA A 29 -59.04 -28.65 11.15
N VAL A 30 -58.06 -29.39 11.69
CA VAL A 30 -58.02 -30.00 13.03
C VAL A 30 -56.52 -30.02 13.40
N GLN A 31 -55.94 -29.34 14.39
CA GLN A 31 -56.30 -28.84 15.73
C GLN A 31 -56.12 -29.87 16.87
N LYS A 32 -55.47 -29.43 17.98
CA LYS A 32 -55.18 -30.15 19.26
C LYS A 32 -53.98 -31.11 19.19
N SER A 33 -53.17 -31.32 20.25
CA SER A 33 -53.16 -30.76 21.62
C SER A 33 -51.76 -30.78 22.28
N ALA A 34 -51.57 -29.99 23.35
CA ALA A 34 -50.49 -30.16 24.33
C ALA A 34 -50.77 -31.39 25.24
N THR A 35 -49.90 -31.93 26.12
CA THR A 35 -48.87 -31.36 27.03
C THR A 35 -47.80 -32.44 27.34
N SER A 36 -46.60 -32.15 27.87
CA SER A 36 -46.31 -32.02 29.32
C SER A 36 -44.77 -31.92 29.51
N LYS A 37 -44.19 -31.10 30.39
CA LYS A 37 -43.84 -31.38 31.81
C LYS A 37 -43.43 -32.87 32.04
N SER A 38 -42.25 -33.21 32.56
CA SER A 38 -41.64 -32.58 33.75
C SER A 38 -40.18 -33.00 34.09
N LYS A 39 -39.51 -32.14 34.89
CA LYS A 39 -38.62 -32.45 36.05
C LYS A 39 -37.25 -33.19 35.89
N LYS A 40 -36.23 -32.50 36.45
CA LYS A 40 -35.21 -33.01 37.42
C LYS A 40 -34.11 -33.96 36.88
N ASP A 41 -32.97 -34.21 37.54
CA ASP A 41 -32.25 -33.71 38.76
C ASP A 41 -30.74 -34.07 38.52
N ARG A 42 -29.66 -33.62 39.19
CA ARG A 42 -29.38 -32.71 40.33
C ARG A 42 -27.85 -32.39 40.35
N LYS A 43 -27.44 -31.22 40.88
CA LYS A 43 -26.05 -30.90 41.37
C LYS A 43 -24.96 -30.78 40.26
N LYS A 44 -23.75 -30.23 40.51
CA LYS A 44 -23.07 -29.90 41.78
C LYS A 44 -22.20 -28.63 41.69
N GLN A 45 -22.28 -27.74 42.68
CA GLN A 45 -21.32 -26.65 42.89
C GLN A 45 -20.01 -27.17 43.51
N ARG A 46 -18.87 -26.48 43.29
CA ARG A 46 -17.89 -26.24 44.38
C ARG A 46 -16.92 -25.08 44.11
N ASN A 47 -16.69 -24.27 45.15
CA ASN A 47 -15.70 -23.18 45.18
C ASN A 47 -14.35 -23.63 45.78
N ARG A 48 -13.26 -22.98 45.33
CA ARG A 48 -11.98 -22.65 46.02
C ARG A 48 -11.13 -21.89 44.97
N LYS A 49 -10.69 -20.63 45.10
CA LYS A 49 -10.29 -19.71 46.20
C LYS A 49 -8.86 -19.94 46.70
N LEU A 50 -8.05 -18.86 46.65
CA LEU A 50 -6.58 -18.77 46.85
C LEU A 50 -5.77 -19.49 45.74
N THR A 51 -4.55 -19.07 45.37
CA THR A 51 -3.55 -18.18 46.02
C THR A 51 -3.04 -17.02 45.13
N GLN A 52 -2.40 -16.02 45.75
CA GLN A 52 -1.47 -15.09 45.08
C GLN A 52 -0.04 -15.65 45.08
N PRO A 53 0.82 -15.27 44.12
CA PRO A 53 2.26 -15.19 44.33
C PRO A 53 2.69 -13.75 44.70
N SER A 54 3.58 -13.65 45.69
CA SER A 54 4.10 -12.38 46.22
C SER A 54 5.17 -11.74 45.32
N ALA A 55 5.49 -10.48 45.58
CA ALA A 55 6.61 -9.80 44.94
C ALA A 55 7.95 -10.31 45.53
N THR A 56 8.95 -10.56 44.67
CA THR A 56 10.31 -9.97 44.72
C THR A 56 11.20 -10.60 43.65
N GLN A 57 11.85 -9.76 42.82
CA GLN A 57 13.25 -9.85 42.39
C GLN A 57 13.53 -8.88 41.22
N LYS A 58 14.19 -7.75 41.50
CA LYS A 58 14.78 -6.89 40.45
C LYS A 58 16.05 -7.56 39.92
N LYS A 59 15.96 -8.34 38.83
CA LYS A 59 17.17 -8.81 38.13
C LYS A 59 18.00 -7.61 37.64
N PRO A 60 19.33 -7.57 37.87
CA PRO A 60 20.16 -6.44 37.46
C PRO A 60 20.22 -6.33 35.93
N LEU A 61 20.19 -5.10 35.42
CA LEU A 61 20.26 -4.83 33.99
C LEU A 61 21.64 -5.26 33.44
N SER A 62 21.66 -6.12 32.43
CA SER A 62 22.90 -6.73 31.94
C SER A 62 23.91 -5.69 31.43
N LYS A 63 25.19 -5.85 31.81
CA LYS A 63 26.27 -4.87 31.58
C LYS A 63 26.36 -4.41 30.12
N SER A 64 26.12 -5.31 29.16
CA SER A 64 26.05 -5.03 27.71
C SER A 64 25.18 -3.80 27.35
N LYS A 65 23.98 -3.68 27.93
CA LYS A 65 23.07 -2.56 27.62
C LYS A 65 23.54 -1.21 28.18
N ARG A 66 24.44 -1.21 29.17
CA ARG A 66 25.03 0.02 29.72
C ARG A 66 26.07 0.60 28.75
N ASN A 67 26.91 -0.27 28.18
CA ASN A 67 27.95 0.11 27.22
C ASN A 67 27.35 0.63 25.90
N GLN A 68 26.31 -0.01 25.37
CA GLN A 68 25.57 0.50 24.19
C GLN A 68 24.99 1.91 24.43
N LYS A 69 24.48 2.19 25.64
CA LYS A 69 23.92 3.51 25.95
C LYS A 69 24.98 4.61 26.07
N GLN A 70 26.21 4.28 26.45
CA GLN A 70 27.34 5.22 26.45
C GLN A 70 27.87 5.48 25.03
N ALA A 71 27.91 4.47 24.16
CA ALA A 71 28.30 4.63 22.75
C ALA A 71 27.41 5.64 21.99
N LEU A 72 26.12 5.75 22.36
CA LEU A 72 25.18 6.74 21.81
C LEU A 72 25.53 8.20 22.17
N GLN A 73 26.24 8.45 23.28
CA GLN A 73 26.54 9.82 23.75
C GLN A 73 27.83 10.41 23.16
N GLN A 74 28.61 9.61 22.43
CA GLN A 74 29.92 10.03 21.87
C GLN A 74 29.90 10.25 20.34
N ALA A 75 28.74 10.17 19.70
CA ALA A 75 28.59 10.20 18.23
C ALA A 75 28.22 11.58 17.65
N SER A 76 28.16 12.63 18.47
CA SER A 76 27.72 13.98 18.08
C SER A 76 28.86 14.89 17.57
N LYS A 77 29.57 14.45 16.52
CA LYS A 77 30.49 15.30 15.73
C LYS A 77 30.22 15.10 14.23
N PRO A 78 29.99 16.15 13.44
CA PRO A 78 29.86 16.04 12.00
C PRO A 78 31.24 15.72 11.37
N ILE A 79 31.31 14.68 10.55
CA ILE A 79 32.50 14.34 9.76
C ILE A 79 32.15 14.52 8.28
N THR A 80 32.73 15.54 7.65
CA THR A 80 32.49 15.90 6.26
C THR A 80 33.42 15.08 5.35
N LEU A 81 32.97 13.93 4.84
CA LEU A 81 33.76 13.11 3.90
C LEU A 81 32.98 12.60 2.69
N ASN A 82 33.34 13.16 1.54
CA ASN A 82 33.54 12.56 0.22
C ASN A 82 32.53 11.47 -0.27
N PRO A 83 31.67 11.76 -1.28
CA PRO A 83 30.61 10.85 -1.75
C PRO A 83 31.12 9.73 -2.71
N LYS A 84 32.19 9.03 -2.34
CA LYS A 84 32.71 7.86 -3.09
C LYS A 84 32.58 6.55 -2.31
N ALA A 85 31.48 6.40 -1.57
CA ALA A 85 31.07 5.11 -1.02
C ALA A 85 30.39 4.27 -2.13
N LEU A 86 31.03 3.18 -2.54
CA LEU A 86 30.53 2.10 -3.41
C LEU A 86 29.23 2.41 -4.19
N HIS A 87 29.35 3.22 -5.24
CA HIS A 87 28.68 2.82 -6.46
C HIS A 87 29.21 1.43 -6.82
N ALA A 88 28.36 0.41 -6.71
CA ALA A 88 28.48 -0.71 -7.62
C ALA A 88 28.52 -0.09 -9.02
N LYS A 89 29.67 -0.20 -9.69
CA LYS A 89 29.79 0.16 -11.11
C LYS A 89 28.70 -0.61 -11.87
N PRO A 90 28.20 -0.11 -13.00
CA PRO A 90 27.57 -1.00 -13.97
C PRO A 90 28.64 -2.00 -14.46
N SER A 91 28.74 -3.14 -13.78
CA SER A 91 29.11 -4.38 -14.45
C SER A 91 27.91 -4.83 -15.27
N ASP A 92 28.14 -5.72 -16.24
CA ASP A 92 27.07 -6.32 -17.05
C ASP A 92 26.20 -7.32 -16.26
N ASP A 93 26.46 -7.48 -14.95
CA ASP A 93 25.62 -8.25 -14.03
C ASP A 93 24.24 -7.61 -13.84
N VAL A 94 23.20 -8.36 -14.18
CA VAL A 94 21.82 -7.98 -13.89
C VAL A 94 21.62 -7.84 -12.38
N TYR A 95 21.11 -6.69 -11.93
CA TYR A 95 20.87 -6.42 -10.51
C TYR A 95 19.84 -7.38 -9.91
N ASN A 96 20.32 -8.37 -9.15
CA ASN A 96 19.51 -9.43 -8.54
C ASN A 96 18.90 -9.05 -7.17
N GLY A 97 19.08 -7.80 -6.72
CA GLY A 97 18.64 -7.33 -5.42
C GLY A 97 19.64 -7.57 -4.28
N VAL A 98 19.37 -6.94 -3.14
CA VAL A 98 20.21 -7.00 -1.93
C VAL A 98 19.93 -8.28 -1.14
N PRO A 99 20.94 -9.00 -0.63
CA PRO A 99 20.75 -10.17 0.23
C PRO A 99 19.85 -9.92 1.46
N SER A 100 18.92 -10.85 1.71
CA SER A 100 17.95 -10.75 2.82
C SER A 100 18.59 -10.71 4.21
N ALA A 101 19.81 -11.24 4.36
CA ALA A 101 20.61 -11.16 5.60
C ALA A 101 20.97 -9.70 5.93
N ALA A 102 21.66 -9.00 5.03
CA ALA A 102 22.08 -7.60 5.22
C ALA A 102 20.88 -6.66 5.43
N VAL A 103 19.80 -6.82 4.65
CA VAL A 103 18.53 -6.10 4.88
C VAL A 103 17.94 -6.43 6.25
N GLY A 104 18.01 -7.70 6.66
CA GLY A 104 17.49 -8.22 7.91
C GLY A 104 18.19 -7.66 9.14
N GLU A 105 19.52 -7.57 9.14
CA GLU A 105 20.34 -7.03 10.23
C GLU A 105 20.04 -5.54 10.45
N VAL A 106 20.19 -4.75 9.38
CA VAL A 106 19.95 -3.30 9.38
C VAL A 106 18.52 -2.97 9.81
N PHE A 107 17.52 -3.69 9.28
CA PHE A 107 16.12 -3.47 9.66
C PHE A 107 15.82 -3.93 11.11
N SER A 108 16.44 -5.00 11.60
CA SER A 108 16.22 -5.47 12.98
C SER A 108 16.82 -4.50 14.00
N LEU A 109 18.01 -3.95 13.74
CA LEU A 109 18.60 -2.91 14.58
C LEU A 109 17.79 -1.62 14.52
N ALA A 110 17.34 -1.20 13.33
CA ALA A 110 16.44 -0.06 13.18
C ALA A 110 15.12 -0.27 13.97
N LEU A 111 14.58 -1.50 14.00
CA LEU A 111 13.41 -1.85 14.81
C LEU A 111 13.68 -1.76 16.31
N GLU A 112 14.82 -2.24 16.82
CA GLU A 112 15.17 -2.11 18.25
C GLU A 112 15.29 -0.63 18.65
N PHE A 113 16.04 0.15 17.87
CA PHE A 113 16.36 1.54 18.21
C PHE A 113 15.24 2.54 17.86
N ARG A 114 14.17 2.15 17.13
CA ARG A 114 13.14 3.06 16.57
C ARG A 114 12.56 4.09 17.55
N ARG A 115 12.42 3.76 18.84
CA ARG A 115 11.93 4.69 19.89
C ARG A 115 12.88 5.88 20.15
N MET A 116 14.15 5.76 19.79
CA MET A 116 15.19 6.77 19.96
C MET A 116 15.49 7.56 18.66
N LYS A 117 14.68 7.38 17.60
CA LYS A 117 14.89 7.99 16.26
C LYS A 117 16.35 7.84 15.76
N PRO A 118 16.85 6.61 15.52
CA PRO A 118 18.26 6.37 15.19
C PRO A 118 18.66 7.02 13.87
N THR A 119 19.89 7.53 13.80
CA THR A 119 20.48 8.07 12.56
C THR A 119 21.08 6.95 11.70
N VAL A 120 21.29 7.24 10.41
CA VAL A 120 22.01 6.34 9.48
C VAL A 120 23.38 5.96 10.06
N ASP A 121 24.15 6.94 10.57
CA ASP A 121 25.48 6.71 11.12
C ASP A 121 25.50 5.80 12.35
N VAL A 122 24.49 5.87 13.23
CA VAL A 122 24.36 4.94 14.36
C VAL A 122 24.12 3.52 13.86
N ILE A 123 23.24 3.33 12.88
CA ILE A 123 22.94 2.00 12.34
C ILE A 123 24.15 1.44 11.55
N VAL A 124 24.78 2.24 10.69
CA VAL A 124 25.98 1.83 9.92
C VAL A 124 27.14 1.49 10.86
N LYS A 125 27.44 2.33 11.85
CA LYS A 125 28.55 2.11 12.80
C LYS A 125 28.38 0.83 13.65
N VAL A 126 27.14 0.49 14.02
CA VAL A 126 26.85 -0.69 14.85
C VAL A 126 26.73 -1.98 14.03
N THR A 127 26.11 -1.92 12.84
CA THR A 127 26.00 -3.10 11.95
C THR A 127 27.26 -3.39 11.15
N LYS A 128 28.13 -2.39 10.93
CA LYS A 128 29.19 -2.41 9.92
C LYS A 128 28.69 -2.71 8.50
N THR A 129 27.43 -2.37 8.21
CA THR A 129 26.79 -2.72 6.94
C THR A 129 27.40 -1.96 5.75
N GLU A 130 27.52 -2.66 4.62
CA GLU A 130 27.90 -2.09 3.33
C GLU A 130 26.70 -1.57 2.52
N LEU A 131 25.48 -1.64 3.08
CA LEU A 131 24.29 -1.10 2.43
C LEU A 131 24.40 0.43 2.27
N ASP A 132 24.01 0.90 1.09
CA ASP A 132 23.97 2.31 0.76
C ASP A 132 23.16 3.13 1.80
N ARG A 133 23.57 4.39 2.01
CA ARG A 133 23.03 5.26 3.04
C ARG A 133 21.58 5.68 2.77
N GLU A 134 21.13 5.76 1.52
CA GLU A 134 19.69 5.92 1.21
C GLU A 134 18.91 4.63 1.52
N ILE A 135 19.48 3.44 1.27
CA ILE A 135 18.85 2.16 1.64
C ILE A 135 18.72 2.04 3.16
N VAL A 136 19.78 2.30 3.93
CA VAL A 136 19.74 2.29 5.41
C VAL A 136 18.72 3.32 5.92
N SER A 137 18.69 4.52 5.35
CA SER A 137 17.66 5.53 5.65
C SER A 137 16.24 5.02 5.38
N SER A 138 15.99 4.38 4.23
CA SER A 138 14.70 3.80 3.85
C SER A 138 14.27 2.64 4.77
N LEU A 139 15.21 1.89 5.35
CA LEU A 139 14.93 0.85 6.35
C LEU A 139 14.60 1.46 7.72
N ILE A 140 15.32 2.50 8.15
CA ILE A 140 15.00 3.28 9.36
C ILE A 140 13.61 3.91 9.24
N GLU A 141 13.29 4.53 8.10
CA GLU A 141 11.96 5.07 7.78
C GLU A 141 10.86 4.03 7.97
N ALA A 142 11.06 2.82 7.44
CA ALA A 142 10.08 1.75 7.53
C ALA A 142 9.93 1.21 8.96
N ALA A 143 11.01 1.19 9.75
CA ALA A 143 10.96 0.86 11.18
C ALA A 143 10.23 1.93 11.99
N LEU A 144 10.43 3.22 11.67
CA LEU A 144 9.72 4.34 12.33
C LEU A 144 8.21 4.33 12.05
N ARG A 145 7.76 3.83 10.88
CA ARG A 145 6.33 3.60 10.58
C ARG A 145 5.68 2.52 11.47
N LEU A 146 6.47 1.75 12.23
CA LEU A 146 6.03 0.74 13.21
C LEU A 146 6.04 1.27 14.66
N LEU A 147 6.04 2.59 14.84
CA LEU A 147 5.62 3.27 16.06
C LEU A 147 4.08 3.46 16.05
N PRO A 148 3.43 3.58 17.23
CA PRO A 148 2.03 3.99 17.27
C PRO A 148 1.84 5.40 16.67
N PRO A 149 0.64 5.72 16.13
CA PRO A 149 0.33 7.07 15.68
C PRO A 149 0.42 8.07 16.84
N ALA A 150 0.77 9.32 16.54
CA ALA A 150 0.84 10.35 17.57
C ALA A 150 -0.56 10.66 18.12
N THR A 151 -0.68 10.73 19.45
CA THR A 151 -1.90 11.09 20.16
C THR A 151 -1.94 12.56 20.58
N THR A 152 -0.78 13.21 20.69
CA THR A 152 -0.70 14.64 21.06
C THR A 152 -0.92 15.55 19.85
N PRO A 153 -1.58 16.72 19.99
CA PRO A 153 -1.79 17.64 18.88
C PRO A 153 -0.48 18.07 18.18
N GLN A 154 0.60 18.24 18.94
CA GLN A 154 1.94 18.56 18.42
C GLN A 154 2.52 17.40 17.59
N GLY A 155 2.45 16.16 18.09
CA GLY A 155 2.94 15.00 17.36
C GLY A 155 2.10 14.68 16.11
N ILE A 156 0.79 14.98 16.14
CA ILE A 156 -0.08 14.89 14.96
C ILE A 156 0.37 15.90 13.89
N LYS A 157 0.67 17.16 14.27
CA LYS A 157 1.23 18.17 13.36
C LYS A 157 2.61 17.75 12.82
N GLU A 158 3.50 17.20 13.66
CA GLU A 158 4.80 16.65 13.23
C GLU A 158 4.62 15.53 12.19
N GLN A 159 3.73 14.56 12.46
CA GLN A 159 3.46 13.46 11.53
C GLN A 159 2.79 13.91 10.22
N GLN A 160 1.93 14.93 10.26
CA GLN A 160 1.34 15.55 9.07
C GLN A 160 2.42 16.24 8.22
N GLU A 161 3.30 17.03 8.83
CA GLU A 161 4.37 17.75 8.12
C GLU A 161 5.42 16.79 7.53
N ILE A 162 5.81 15.76 8.28
CA ILE A 162 6.69 14.69 7.77
C ILE A 162 6.03 13.98 6.58
N SER A 163 4.71 13.73 6.64
CA SER A 163 3.97 13.09 5.53
C SER A 163 3.87 14.01 4.31
N ARG A 164 3.68 15.32 4.51
CA ARG A 164 3.63 16.33 3.45
C ARG A 164 4.95 16.40 2.69
N ARG A 165 6.07 16.60 3.41
CA ARG A 165 7.42 16.64 2.82
C ARG A 165 7.77 15.36 2.06
N LYS A 166 7.39 14.19 2.58
CA LYS A 166 7.60 12.91 1.90
C LYS A 166 6.73 12.73 0.65
N GLY A 167 5.51 13.27 0.66
CA GLY A 167 4.65 13.35 -0.52
C GLY A 167 5.16 14.33 -1.58
N GLU A 168 5.86 15.40 -1.18
CA GLU A 168 6.56 16.33 -2.09
C GLU A 168 7.80 15.68 -2.71
N LEU A 169 8.67 15.07 -1.90
CA LEU A 169 9.85 14.35 -2.38
C LEU A 169 9.51 13.16 -3.29
N SER A 170 8.44 12.41 -2.97
CA SER A 170 8.01 11.28 -3.81
C SER A 170 7.47 11.73 -5.16
N ARG A 171 6.62 12.77 -5.20
CA ARG A 171 6.14 13.36 -6.47
C ARG A 171 7.29 13.93 -7.31
N ARG A 172 8.32 14.51 -6.68
CA ARG A 172 9.50 15.00 -7.40
C ARG A 172 10.26 13.85 -8.07
N ALA A 173 10.58 12.79 -7.33
CA ALA A 173 11.29 11.63 -7.87
C ALA A 173 10.48 10.89 -8.95
N GLU A 174 9.15 10.84 -8.81
CA GLU A 174 8.22 10.32 -9.81
C GLU A 174 8.23 11.16 -11.11
N ASN A 175 8.20 12.49 -11.00
CA ASN A 175 8.35 13.39 -12.15
C ASN A 175 9.73 13.26 -12.82
N GLU A 176 10.82 13.21 -12.03
CA GLU A 176 12.19 12.99 -12.52
C GLU A 176 12.31 11.66 -13.28
N PHE A 177 11.62 10.61 -12.82
CA PHE A 177 11.53 9.32 -13.51
C PHE A 177 10.69 9.41 -14.80
N ILE A 178 9.52 10.05 -14.77
CA ILE A 178 8.69 10.32 -15.96
C ILE A 178 9.49 11.05 -17.04
N ASP A 179 10.25 12.07 -16.68
CA ASP A 179 11.04 12.84 -17.64
C ASP A 179 12.27 12.07 -18.13
N ALA A 180 12.82 11.15 -17.33
CA ALA A 180 13.87 10.22 -17.79
C ALA A 180 13.35 9.18 -18.81
N LEU A 181 12.07 8.75 -18.70
CA LEU A 181 11.41 7.92 -19.70
C LEU A 181 11.06 8.71 -20.97
N ARG A 182 10.58 9.96 -20.84
CA ARG A 182 10.29 10.85 -21.98
C ARG A 182 11.54 11.20 -22.80
N LYS A 183 12.69 11.40 -22.14
CA LYS A 183 13.99 11.61 -22.81
C LYS A 183 14.41 10.42 -23.70
N ARG A 184 13.92 9.21 -23.39
CA ARG A 184 14.08 7.97 -24.18
C ARG A 184 12.95 7.77 -25.21
N ARG A 185 12.19 8.83 -25.52
CA ARG A 185 11.12 8.86 -26.53
C ARG A 185 9.97 7.87 -26.31
N LEU A 186 9.88 7.26 -25.12
CA LEU A 186 8.83 6.28 -24.80
C LEU A 186 7.44 6.93 -24.78
N LEU A 187 6.48 6.29 -25.46
CA LEU A 187 5.12 6.79 -25.59
C LEU A 187 4.21 6.16 -24.54
N PHE A 188 3.78 6.95 -23.56
CA PHE A 188 2.95 6.49 -22.44
C PHE A 188 1.92 7.55 -21.99
N LEU A 189 1.11 7.17 -21.00
CA LEU A 189 0.20 8.01 -20.22
C LEU A 189 0.55 7.87 -18.73
N THR A 190 0.63 8.97 -18.01
CA THR A 190 0.77 9.02 -16.54
C THR A 190 -0.52 8.66 -15.82
N GLU A 191 -0.50 8.42 -14.49
CA GLU A 191 -1.72 8.22 -13.69
C GLU A 191 -2.74 9.34 -13.94
N LYS A 192 -2.30 10.62 -13.96
CA LYS A 192 -3.19 11.78 -14.13
C LYS A 192 -3.83 11.84 -15.52
N GLU A 193 -3.10 11.48 -16.58
CA GLU A 193 -3.64 11.45 -17.95
C GLU A 193 -4.65 10.31 -18.12
N GLN A 194 -4.36 9.12 -17.56
CA GLN A 194 -5.31 8.00 -17.52
C GLN A 194 -6.57 8.35 -16.71
N GLN A 195 -6.42 9.03 -15.57
CA GLN A 195 -7.55 9.48 -14.74
C GLN A 195 -8.45 10.47 -15.50
N LYS A 196 -7.88 11.46 -16.21
CA LYS A 196 -8.63 12.38 -17.07
C LYS A 196 -9.45 11.62 -18.11
N GLY A 197 -8.85 10.66 -18.82
CA GLY A 197 -9.56 9.81 -19.80
C GLY A 197 -10.69 8.97 -19.19
N GLN A 198 -10.64 8.66 -17.89
CA GLN A 198 -11.72 7.98 -17.15
C GLN A 198 -12.77 8.94 -16.56
N GLY A 199 -12.79 10.22 -16.96
CA GLY A 199 -13.72 11.22 -16.41
C GLY A 199 -13.48 11.54 -14.92
N ARG A 200 -12.24 11.38 -14.43
CA ARG A 200 -11.86 11.66 -13.04
C ARG A 200 -11.26 13.06 -12.96
N GLY A 201 -12.05 14.00 -12.44
CA GLY A 201 -11.57 15.33 -12.08
C GLY A 201 -10.51 15.32 -10.97
N ASP A 202 -9.85 16.47 -10.82
CA ASP A 202 -8.76 16.69 -9.87
C ASP A 202 -9.16 16.48 -8.38
N ARG A 203 -8.16 16.34 -7.50
CA ARG A 203 -8.37 16.04 -6.07
C ARG A 203 -8.78 17.27 -5.26
N GLU A 204 -10.04 17.66 -5.36
CA GLU A 204 -10.69 18.55 -4.37
C GLU A 204 -10.70 17.95 -2.95
N GLU A 205 -10.86 18.80 -1.94
CA GLU A 205 -10.77 18.40 -0.53
C GLU A 205 -12.04 17.70 -0.01
N GLU A 206 -12.15 16.41 -0.31
CA GLU A 206 -13.39 15.65 -0.09
C GLU A 206 -13.70 15.29 1.37
N THR A 207 -14.97 15.36 1.74
CA THR A 207 -15.50 14.88 3.02
C THR A 207 -15.34 13.35 3.20
N LYS A 208 -15.41 12.87 4.45
CA LYS A 208 -15.26 11.44 4.80
C LYS A 208 -16.20 10.51 4.02
N GLU A 209 -17.42 10.96 3.72
CA GLU A 209 -18.40 10.16 2.98
C GLU A 209 -18.13 10.15 1.47
N LYS A 210 -17.79 11.31 0.85
CA LYS A 210 -17.30 11.35 -0.54
C LYS A 210 -16.14 10.37 -0.72
N LYS A 211 -15.17 10.37 0.20
CA LYS A 211 -14.04 9.41 0.26
C LYS A 211 -14.48 7.93 0.34
N LYS A 212 -15.58 7.61 1.04
CA LYS A 212 -16.14 6.23 1.12
C LYS A 212 -16.79 5.81 -0.21
N LYS A 213 -17.60 6.68 -0.82
CA LYS A 213 -18.20 6.45 -2.15
C LYS A 213 -17.13 6.34 -3.25
N LYS A 214 -16.10 7.20 -3.22
CA LYS A 214 -14.98 7.22 -4.17
C LYS A 214 -14.13 5.94 -4.09
N LYS A 215 -13.87 5.40 -2.90
CA LYS A 215 -13.23 4.07 -2.75
C LYS A 215 -14.01 2.94 -3.44
N LYS A 216 -15.34 2.92 -3.32
CA LYS A 216 -16.16 1.91 -4.02
C LYS A 216 -16.10 2.10 -5.54
N LYS A 217 -16.16 3.35 -6.03
CA LYS A 217 -16.01 3.67 -7.48
C LYS A 217 -14.58 3.40 -8.01
N GLN A 218 -13.55 3.46 -7.16
CA GLN A 218 -12.16 3.08 -7.50
C GLN A 218 -11.94 1.56 -7.60
N GLN A 219 -12.78 0.74 -6.96
CA GLN A 219 -12.73 -0.72 -7.15
C GLN A 219 -13.37 -1.18 -8.46
N MET A 220 -14.32 -0.41 -9.01
CA MET A 220 -15.03 -0.74 -10.26
C MET A 220 -14.45 -0.05 -11.51
N SER A 221 -13.49 0.87 -11.35
CA SER A 221 -12.78 1.50 -12.47
C SER A 221 -11.63 0.62 -12.96
N ALA A 222 -11.34 0.67 -14.26
CA ALA A 222 -10.07 0.16 -14.81
C ALA A 222 -8.85 0.75 -14.04
N PRO A 223 -7.80 -0.06 -13.79
CA PRO A 223 -6.61 0.39 -13.09
C PRO A 223 -5.87 1.53 -13.79
N THR A 224 -5.15 2.31 -12.99
CA THR A 224 -4.30 3.42 -13.42
C THR A 224 -2.93 3.26 -12.75
N PRO A 225 -2.01 2.46 -13.31
CA PRO A 225 -0.60 2.44 -12.89
C PRO A 225 0.05 3.81 -13.14
N ASP A 226 1.13 4.09 -12.42
CA ASP A 226 1.86 5.36 -12.51
C ASP A 226 2.26 5.70 -13.97
N ILE A 227 2.66 4.68 -14.75
CA ILE A 227 2.93 4.72 -16.19
C ILE A 227 2.12 3.63 -16.91
N ARG A 228 1.45 3.95 -18.01
CA ARG A 228 0.87 2.99 -18.97
C ARG A 228 1.35 3.29 -20.38
N PHE A 229 2.05 2.34 -21.01
CA PHE A 229 2.57 2.54 -22.37
C PHE A 229 1.44 2.50 -23.43
N LYS A 230 1.64 3.19 -24.55
CA LYS A 230 0.70 3.18 -25.70
C LYS A 230 0.87 1.95 -26.60
N SER A 231 2.06 1.35 -26.57
CA SER A 231 2.42 0.07 -27.19
C SER A 231 3.25 -0.73 -26.17
N PRO A 232 3.33 -2.07 -26.26
CA PRO A 232 4.23 -2.83 -25.40
C PRO A 232 5.70 -2.40 -25.58
N VAL A 233 6.47 -2.41 -24.50
CA VAL A 233 7.90 -2.07 -24.47
C VAL A 233 8.67 -3.25 -23.87
N ASP A 234 9.68 -3.79 -24.56
CA ASP A 234 10.56 -4.78 -23.93
C ASP A 234 11.57 -4.11 -22.98
N ILE A 235 11.75 -4.69 -21.79
CA ILE A 235 12.79 -4.27 -20.85
C ILE A 235 13.55 -5.52 -20.38
N SER A 236 14.68 -5.80 -21.05
CA SER A 236 15.54 -6.97 -20.81
C SER A 236 14.83 -8.32 -20.94
N GLY A 237 14.13 -8.55 -22.06
CA GLY A 237 13.36 -9.77 -22.28
C GLY A 237 12.14 -9.84 -21.36
N HIS A 238 11.41 -8.73 -21.25
CA HIS A 238 10.18 -8.62 -20.51
C HIS A 238 9.28 -7.52 -21.09
N THR A 239 8.27 -7.96 -21.83
CA THR A 239 7.18 -7.12 -22.32
C THR A 239 6.50 -6.39 -21.17
N CYS A 240 6.52 -5.06 -21.21
CA CYS A 240 5.84 -4.18 -20.26
C CYS A 240 4.76 -3.37 -20.97
N LEU A 241 3.53 -3.42 -20.47
CA LEU A 241 2.43 -2.51 -20.84
C LEU A 241 2.25 -1.39 -19.80
N TRP A 242 2.85 -1.52 -18.61
CA TRP A 242 2.81 -0.53 -17.54
C TRP A 242 4.03 -0.58 -16.62
N LEU A 243 4.30 0.53 -15.93
CA LEU A 243 5.22 0.61 -14.79
C LEU A 243 4.54 1.25 -13.58
N GLU A 244 4.83 0.75 -12.38
CA GLU A 244 4.47 1.37 -11.09
C GLU A 244 5.77 1.77 -10.38
N TYR A 245 5.92 3.06 -10.02
CA TYR A 245 7.14 3.65 -9.50
C TYR A 245 7.13 3.80 -7.97
N LYS A 246 8.25 3.54 -7.30
CA LYS A 246 8.35 3.59 -5.83
C LYS A 246 9.67 4.26 -5.38
N ASN A 247 9.54 5.49 -4.86
CA ASN A 247 10.62 6.30 -4.29
C ASN A 247 11.12 5.80 -2.91
N PHE A 248 11.44 4.51 -2.79
CA PHE A 248 11.99 3.88 -1.57
C PHE A 248 12.62 2.51 -1.91
N PHE A 249 13.26 1.87 -0.93
CA PHE A 249 13.81 0.51 -1.05
C PHE A 249 12.73 -0.56 -0.83
N GLY A 250 12.56 -1.49 -1.78
CA GLY A 250 11.53 -2.54 -1.72
C GLY A 250 11.98 -3.77 -0.93
N PHE A 251 11.34 -4.10 0.19
CA PHE A 251 11.74 -5.25 1.01
C PHE A 251 10.58 -6.03 1.65
N ARG A 252 10.78 -7.33 1.86
CA ARG A 252 9.78 -8.34 2.29
C ARG A 252 9.21 -8.01 3.67
N LYS A 253 10.08 -7.60 4.60
CA LYS A 253 9.75 -7.32 6.01
C LYS A 253 8.98 -5.99 6.23
N ASN A 254 8.41 -5.38 5.18
CA ASN A 254 7.59 -4.17 5.26
C ASN A 254 6.08 -4.50 5.31
N PRO A 255 5.45 -4.59 6.51
CA PRO A 255 4.13 -5.20 6.67
C PRO A 255 2.98 -4.35 6.11
N PHE A 256 3.16 -3.04 5.99
CA PHE A 256 2.11 -2.13 5.52
C PHE A 256 1.95 -2.11 3.99
N VAL A 257 3.02 -2.48 3.28
CA VAL A 257 3.15 -2.33 1.83
C VAL A 257 2.88 -3.65 1.12
N ALA A 258 3.52 -4.75 1.54
CA ALA A 258 3.54 -6.01 0.80
C ALA A 258 2.15 -6.54 0.37
N LYS A 259 1.18 -6.63 1.29
CA LYS A 259 -0.17 -7.17 0.96
C LYS A 259 -1.00 -6.25 0.07
N LYS A 260 -0.80 -4.92 0.14
CA LYS A 260 -1.51 -3.96 -0.72
C LYS A 260 -0.89 -3.94 -2.11
N ASN A 261 0.44 -3.83 -2.20
CA ASN A 261 1.17 -3.85 -3.46
C ASN A 261 0.92 -5.16 -4.23
N ARG A 262 0.98 -6.34 -3.60
CA ARG A 262 0.66 -7.60 -4.30
C ARG A 262 -0.75 -7.59 -4.92
N LYS A 263 -1.77 -7.09 -4.21
CA LYS A 263 -3.13 -6.97 -4.77
C LYS A 263 -3.24 -5.92 -5.88
N GLN A 264 -2.50 -4.81 -5.78
CA GLN A 264 -2.50 -3.74 -6.78
C GLN A 264 -1.79 -4.17 -8.07
N LEU A 265 -0.56 -4.67 -7.95
CA LEU A 265 0.26 -5.13 -9.06
C LEU A 265 -0.33 -6.37 -9.74
N GLY A 266 -0.85 -7.33 -8.97
CA GLY A 266 -1.58 -8.47 -9.53
C GLY A 266 -2.84 -8.05 -10.28
N ARG A 267 -3.58 -7.04 -9.79
CA ARG A 267 -4.72 -6.47 -10.53
C ARG A 267 -4.29 -5.86 -11.87
N TYR A 268 -3.14 -5.19 -11.92
CA TYR A 268 -2.62 -4.65 -13.18
C TYR A 268 -2.20 -5.78 -14.13
N ALA A 269 -1.52 -6.81 -13.64
CA ALA A 269 -1.15 -7.98 -14.43
C ALA A 269 -2.37 -8.65 -15.08
N THR A 270 -3.47 -8.81 -14.32
CA THR A 270 -4.72 -9.41 -14.82
C THR A 270 -5.54 -8.49 -15.74
N GLU A 271 -5.64 -7.18 -15.46
CA GLU A 271 -6.53 -6.26 -16.19
C GLU A 271 -5.84 -5.39 -17.26
N ILE A 272 -4.50 -5.42 -17.35
CA ILE A 272 -3.71 -4.71 -18.36
C ILE A 272 -2.76 -5.66 -19.11
N GLY A 273 -2.30 -6.74 -18.46
CA GLY A 273 -1.26 -7.63 -18.96
C GLY A 273 0.10 -7.37 -18.29
N PRO A 274 1.18 -7.97 -18.79
CA PRO A 274 2.53 -7.87 -18.22
C PRO A 274 3.04 -6.44 -17.99
N GLY A 275 3.92 -6.27 -16.99
CA GLY A 275 4.46 -4.97 -16.59
C GLY A 275 5.50 -5.08 -15.49
N ALA A 276 5.85 -3.97 -14.86
CA ALA A 276 6.87 -3.99 -13.81
C ALA A 276 6.70 -2.95 -12.70
N VAL A 277 7.35 -3.21 -11.56
CA VAL A 277 7.45 -2.27 -10.43
C VAL A 277 8.90 -1.80 -10.26
N VAL A 278 9.09 -0.49 -10.22
CA VAL A 278 10.40 0.17 -10.27
C VAL A 278 10.70 0.83 -8.93
N TYR A 279 11.67 0.31 -8.21
CA TYR A 279 12.14 0.87 -6.94
C TYR A 279 13.34 1.77 -7.16
N ARG A 280 13.29 3.03 -6.72
CA ARG A 280 14.41 3.99 -6.83
C ARG A 280 15.72 3.39 -6.32
N LEU A 281 15.68 2.86 -5.10
CA LEU A 281 16.84 2.35 -4.35
C LEU A 281 17.09 0.85 -4.59
N GLY A 282 16.35 0.23 -5.50
CA GLY A 282 16.34 -1.22 -5.67
C GLY A 282 15.56 -1.96 -4.58
N TYR A 283 15.86 -3.24 -4.39
CA TYR A 283 15.02 -4.17 -3.64
C TYR A 283 15.81 -5.30 -2.95
N GLU A 284 15.21 -5.92 -1.94
CA GLU A 284 15.63 -7.18 -1.33
C GLU A 284 15.46 -8.33 -2.34
N MET A 285 16.43 -9.25 -2.40
CA MET A 285 16.39 -10.41 -3.28
C MET A 285 15.08 -11.22 -3.11
N GLY A 286 14.35 -11.40 -4.21
CA GLY A 286 13.03 -12.04 -4.22
C GLY A 286 11.93 -11.28 -3.44
N HIS A 287 12.02 -9.95 -3.30
CA HIS A 287 11.05 -9.10 -2.58
C HIS A 287 9.59 -9.33 -3.01
N LEU A 288 9.37 -9.32 -4.32
CA LEU A 288 8.08 -9.62 -4.95
C LEU A 288 8.23 -10.80 -5.90
N ASP A 289 7.17 -11.58 -5.92
CA ASP A 289 6.94 -12.72 -6.80
C ASP A 289 5.45 -12.65 -7.13
N ILE A 290 5.15 -12.35 -8.39
CA ILE A 290 3.83 -12.13 -8.98
C ILE A 290 3.96 -12.41 -10.48
N GLU A 291 3.16 -13.32 -11.00
CA GLU A 291 3.14 -13.66 -12.42
C GLU A 291 2.92 -12.42 -13.31
N GLY A 292 3.69 -12.30 -14.39
CA GLY A 292 3.64 -11.16 -15.31
C GLY A 292 4.21 -9.83 -14.77
N VAL A 293 4.76 -9.78 -13.55
CA VAL A 293 5.32 -8.55 -12.96
C VAL A 293 6.81 -8.68 -12.67
N ARG A 294 7.65 -7.99 -13.46
CA ARG A 294 9.09 -7.86 -13.13
C ARG A 294 9.34 -6.78 -12.09
N VAL A 295 10.48 -6.85 -11.40
CA VAL A 295 10.95 -5.84 -10.45
C VAL A 295 12.25 -5.24 -10.99
N PHE A 296 12.39 -3.92 -10.93
CA PHE A 296 13.60 -3.21 -11.36
C PHE A 296 14.10 -2.21 -10.30
N ARG A 297 15.42 -1.99 -10.27
CA ARG A 297 16.02 -0.79 -9.69
C ARG A 297 16.02 0.31 -10.75
N GLN A 298 15.70 1.55 -10.36
CA GLN A 298 15.51 2.66 -11.30
C GLN A 298 16.73 2.91 -12.21
N SER A 299 17.96 2.84 -11.68
CA SER A 299 19.18 3.05 -12.47
C SER A 299 19.29 2.06 -13.63
N ASP A 300 18.92 0.81 -13.40
CA ASP A 300 19.25 -0.29 -14.29
C ASP A 300 18.22 -0.39 -15.42
N LEU A 301 16.93 -0.22 -15.08
CA LEU A 301 15.88 -0.03 -16.09
C LEU A 301 16.16 1.19 -16.98
N LEU A 302 16.68 2.29 -16.43
CA LEU A 302 17.07 3.46 -17.23
C LEU A 302 18.35 3.21 -18.06
N ALA A 303 19.23 2.29 -17.65
CA ALA A 303 20.38 1.88 -18.47
C ALA A 303 20.00 0.88 -19.59
N GLN A 304 18.99 0.04 -19.34
CA GLN A 304 18.47 -0.97 -20.27
C GLN A 304 17.59 -0.36 -21.36
N LEU A 305 16.82 0.68 -21.03
CA LEU A 305 16.04 1.48 -21.98
C LEU A 305 16.98 2.40 -22.79
N ARG A 306 17.30 1.95 -24.00
CA ARG A 306 18.05 2.69 -25.04
C ARG A 306 17.17 3.75 -25.71
#